data_AF-A0A3C0HNL2-F1
#
_entry.id   AF-A0A3C0HNL2-F1
#
_cell.length_a   1.000
_cell.length_b   1.000
_cell.length_c   1.000
_cell.angle_alpha   90.00
_cell.angle_beta   90.00
_cell.angle_gamma   90.00
#
_symmetry.space_group_name_H-M   'P 1'
#
loop_
_entity.id
_entity.type
_entity.pdbx_description
1 polymer ?
#
loop_
_entity_poly.entity_id
_entity_poly.type
_entity_poly.pdbx_seq_one_letter_code
_entity_poly.pdbx_strand_id
1 'polypeptide(L)' 'SIENARGILLNICGGPDLGLLEVNEAAEIIHGVAHQDANIIFGTVIDNEMGDDVRVTVIAAGFDRWDES' A
#
# COMPACT_ATOMS: atom_id res chain seq x y z
N SER A 1 6.10 -12.09 7.69
CA SER A 1 5.37 -10.85 7.98
C SER A 1 5.59 -9.86 6.83
N ILE A 2 4.72 -8.84 6.67
CA ILE A 2 4.90 -7.76 5.68
C ILE A 2 6.23 -7.01 5.87
N GLU A 3 6.76 -7.02 7.09
CA GLU A 3 8.05 -6.44 7.51
C GLU A 3 9.25 -6.81 6.63
N ASN A 4 9.23 -7.97 5.97
CA ASN A 4 10.36 -8.43 5.13
C ASN A 4 10.11 -8.20 3.63
N ALA A 5 9.02 -7.54 3.25
CA ALA A 5 8.76 -7.24 1.84
C ALA A 5 9.74 -6.17 1.36
N ARG A 6 10.50 -6.48 0.29
CA ARG A 6 11.38 -5.52 -0.39
C ARG A 6 10.66 -4.74 -1.49
N GLY A 7 9.49 -5.21 -1.93
CA GLY A 7 8.66 -4.52 -2.92
C GLY A 7 7.21 -4.52 -2.47
N ILE A 8 6.57 -3.35 -2.47
CA ILE A 8 5.16 -3.20 -2.12
C ILE A 8 4.46 -2.39 -3.20
N LEU A 9 3.32 -2.88 -3.66
CA LEU A 9 2.36 -2.09 -4.42
C LEU A 9 1.16 -1.82 -3.52
N LEU A 10 0.93 -0.54 -3.25
CA LEU A 10 -0.23 -0.05 -2.51
C LEU A 10 -1.18 0.64 -3.50
N ASN A 11 -2.40 0.13 -3.62
CA ASN A 11 -3.44 0.78 -4.39
C ASN A 11 -4.61 1.16 -3.49
N ILE A 12 -5.01 2.42 -3.55
CA ILE A 12 -6.13 2.97 -2.79
C ILE A 12 -7.22 3.36 -3.79
N CYS A 13 -8.42 2.83 -3.59
CA CYS A 13 -9.59 3.13 -4.40
C CYS A 13 -10.66 3.76 -3.51
N GLY A 14 -11.28 4.84 -3.96
CA GLY A 14 -12.34 5.51 -3.22
C GLY A 14 -13.14 6.46 -4.09
N GLY A 15 -14.13 7.10 -3.47
CA GLY A 15 -14.97 8.11 -4.11
C GLY A 15 -14.22 9.38 -4.55
N PRO A 16 -14.92 10.34 -5.17
CA PRO A 16 -14.35 11.63 -5.60
C PRO A 16 -13.84 12.49 -4.44
N ASP A 17 -14.28 12.18 -3.23
CA ASP A 17 -13.91 12.79 -1.97
C ASP A 17 -12.62 12.22 -1.37
N LEU A 18 -12.08 11.11 -1.92
CA LEU A 18 -10.80 10.54 -1.50
C LEU A 18 -9.68 11.58 -1.64
N GLY A 19 -9.21 12.07 -0.51
CA GLY A 19 -8.24 13.15 -0.40
C GLY A 19 -6.80 12.67 -0.30
N LEU A 20 -5.88 13.62 -0.53
CA LEU A 20 -4.45 13.43 -0.31
C LEU A 20 -4.11 13.03 1.14
N LEU A 21 -4.92 13.48 2.11
CA LEU A 21 -4.72 13.15 3.53
C LEU A 21 -4.90 11.65 3.79
N GLU A 22 -6.02 11.07 3.35
CA GLU A 22 -6.32 9.64 3.55
C GLU A 22 -5.32 8.75 2.82
N VAL A 23 -4.90 9.16 1.61
CA VAL A 23 -3.85 8.49 0.86
C VAL A 23 -2.52 8.51 1.62
N ASN A 24 -2.17 9.65 2.23
CA ASN A 24 -0.94 9.79 3.01
C ASN A 24 -0.97 8.96 4.29
N GLU A 25 -2.09 8.93 5.02
CA GLU A 25 -2.24 8.12 6.23
C GLU A 25 -2.07 6.62 5.95
N ALA A 26 -2.70 6.12 4.88
CA ALA A 26 -2.53 4.73 4.45
C ALA A 26 -1.08 4.43 4.05
N ALA A 27 -0.41 5.36 3.37
CA ALA A 27 0.99 5.23 2.98
C ALA A 27 1.94 5.18 4.18
N GLU A 28 1.74 6.04 5.18
CA GLU A 28 2.56 6.09 6.40
C GLU A 28 2.47 4.78 7.21
N ILE A 29 1.26 4.21 7.33
CA ILE A 29 1.07 2.93 8.02
C ILE A 29 1.86 1.82 7.32
N ILE A 30 1.74 1.70 6.00
CA ILE A 30 2.42 0.65 5.23
C ILE A 30 3.94 0.84 5.27
N HIS A 31 4.43 2.08 5.16
CA HIS A 31 5.85 2.38 5.29
C HIS A 31 6.40 2.02 6.67
N GLY A 32 5.63 2.26 7.75
CA GLY A 32 6.04 1.94 9.12
C GLY A 32 6.14 0.45 9.43
N VAL A 33 5.47 -0.41 8.66
CA VAL A 33 5.50 -1.88 8.84
C VAL A 33 6.30 -2.60 7.76
N ALA A 34 6.80 -1.91 6.75
CA ALA A 34 7.62 -2.48 5.68
C ALA A 34 9.11 -2.51 6.04
N HIS A 35 9.91 -3.20 5.22
CA HIS A 35 11.36 -3.16 5.36
C HIS A 35 11.88 -1.74 5.06
N GLN A 36 12.93 -1.28 5.76
CA GLN A 36 13.50 0.07 5.59
C GLN A 36 13.95 0.39 4.16
N ASP A 37 14.38 -0.63 3.41
CA ASP A 37 14.79 -0.54 2.01
C ASP A 37 13.68 -1.01 1.04
N ALA A 38 12.43 -1.11 1.49
CA ALA A 38 11.34 -1.53 0.63
C ALA A 38 11.07 -0.46 -0.44
N ASN A 39 11.01 -0.89 -1.70
CA ASN A 39 10.51 -0.04 -2.78
C ASN A 39 8.98 -0.09 -2.78
N ILE A 40 8.34 1.05 -2.50
CA ILE A 40 6.88 1.15 -2.40
C ILE A 40 6.35 1.95 -3.60
N ILE A 41 5.44 1.34 -4.35
CA ILE A 41 4.73 1.96 -5.46
C ILE A 41 3.30 2.29 -5.02
N PHE A 42 2.92 3.54 -5.17
CA PHE A 42 1.60 4.05 -4.81
C PHE A 42 0.72 4.25 -6.04
N GLY A 43 -0.52 3.75 -5.96
CA GLY A 43 -1.57 3.97 -6.94
C GLY A 43 -2.85 4.46 -6.26
N THR A 44 -3.55 5.35 -6.95
CA THR A 44 -4.87 5.83 -6.52
C THR A 44 -5.85 5.70 -7.67
N VAL A 45 -7.04 5.20 -7.38
CA VAL A 45 -8.14 5.09 -8.34
C VAL A 45 -9.34 5.83 -7.75
N ILE A 46 -9.93 6.73 -8.53
CA ILE A 46 -11.18 7.39 -8.17
C ILE A 46 -12.31 6.64 -8.86
N ASP A 47 -13.25 6.14 -8.07
CA ASP A 47 -14.42 5.40 -8.51
C ASP A 47 -15.69 6.02 -7.91
N ASN A 48 -16.50 6.65 -8.77
CA ASN A 48 -17.71 7.36 -8.36
C ASN A 48 -18.79 6.42 -7.77
N GLU A 49 -18.71 5.11 -8.04
CA GLU A 49 -19.68 4.13 -7.52
C GLU A 49 -19.40 3.72 -6.08
N MET A 50 -18.23 4.08 -5.53
CA MET A 50 -17.85 3.73 -4.16
C MET A 50 -18.53 4.61 -3.10
N GLY A 51 -19.03 5.80 -3.46
CA GLY A 51 -19.53 6.75 -2.47
C GLY A 51 -18.48 7.02 -1.39
N ASP A 52 -18.85 6.82 -0.12
CA ASP A 52 -17.97 7.03 1.03
C ASP A 52 -17.05 5.83 1.34
N ASP A 53 -17.12 4.74 0.57
CA ASP A 53 -16.31 3.54 0.80
C ASP A 53 -14.87 3.73 0.28
N VAL A 54 -13.92 3.12 1.00
CA VAL A 54 -12.51 3.06 0.61
C VAL A 54 -12.05 1.61 0.55
N ARG A 55 -11.33 1.24 -0.52
CA ARG A 55 -10.72 -0.06 -0.70
C ARG A 55 -9.21 0.08 -0.83
N VAL A 56 -8.50 -0.57 0.08
CA VAL A 56 -7.04 -0.64 0.07
C VAL A 56 -6.61 -2.04 -0.37
N THR A 57 -5.79 -2.08 -1.42
CA THR A 57 -5.16 -3.32 -1.90
C THR A 57 -3.66 -3.23 -1.67
N VAL A 58 -3.12 -4.20 -0.93
CA VAL A 58 -1.68 -4.32 -0.68
C VAL A 58 -1.17 -5.58 -1.36
N ILE A 59 -0.19 -5.41 -2.25
CA ILE A 59 0.56 -6.53 -2.84
C ILE A 59 1.99 -6.41 -2.36
N ALA A 60 2.40 -7.34 -1.50
CA ALA A 60 3.75 -7.41 -0.99
C ALA A 60 4.52 -8.53 -1.71
N ALA A 61 5.75 -8.23 -2.12
CA ALA A 61 6.61 -9.10 -2.89
C ALA A 61 8.08 -8.88 -2.50
N GLY A 62 8.95 -9.75 -3.02
CA GLY A 62 10.37 -9.69 -2.65
C GLY A 62 10.60 -9.96 -1.16
N PHE A 63 9.70 -10.70 -0.51
CA PHE A 63 10.02 -11.40 0.72
C PHE A 63 11.20 -12.30 0.40
N ASP A 64 12.29 -12.16 1.16
CA ASP A 64 13.53 -12.90 0.94
C ASP A 64 13.21 -14.34 0.56
N ARG A 65 13.42 -14.66 -0.72
CA ARG A 65 13.49 -16.05 -1.13
C ARG A 65 14.86 -16.50 -0.63
N TRP A 66 14.82 -17.13 0.54
CA TRP A 66 15.83 -18.06 1.06
C TRP A 66 16.93 -17.33 1.85
N ASP A 67 16.84 -17.26 3.19
CA ASP A 67 17.45 -18.29 4.04
C ASP A 67 17.69 -19.63 3.31
N GLU A 68 18.75 -19.66 2.50
CA GLU A 68 19.55 -20.86 2.38
C GLU A 68 20.95 -20.50 2.88
N SER A 69 21.21 -20.94 4.11
CA SER A 69 22.49 -21.33 4.71
C SER A 69 23.79 -20.83 4.08
#